data_AF-A0A966JYT2-F1
#
_entry.id   AF-A0A966JYT2-F1
#
_cell.length_a   1.000
_cell.length_b   1.000
_cell.length_c   1.000
_cell.angle_alpha   90.00
_cell.angle_beta   90.00
_cell.angle_gamma   90.00
#
_symmetry.space_group_name_H-M   'P 1'
#
loop_
_entity.id
_entity.type
_entity.pdbx_description
1 polymer ?
#
loop_
_entity_poly.entity_id
_entity_poly.type
_entity_poly.pdbx_seq_one_letter_code
_entity_poly.pdbx_strand_id
1 'polypeptide(L)'
;MMRLVKTVCAVLFALQLSACGVLVVGGMVGGATILADRRTPAVQAIDLGVEIEANSQLSKKFGDSAHIVVVSFNQKVLLIGEAKDDTIKTQA
;
A
#
# COMPACT_ATOMS: atom_id res chain seq x y z
N MET A 1 -36.71 5.73 23.30
CA MET A 1 -36.24 6.55 22.15
C MET A 1 -35.13 7.52 22.53
N MET A 2 -35.38 8.53 23.37
CA MET A 2 -34.49 9.70 23.52
C MET A 2 -33.14 9.43 24.19
N ARG A 3 -33.03 8.38 25.02
CA ARG A 3 -31.75 7.94 25.61
C ARG A 3 -30.85 7.22 24.60
N LEU A 4 -31.44 6.45 23.69
CA LEU A 4 -30.72 5.69 22.67
C LEU A 4 -30.13 6.60 21.59
N VAL A 5 -30.87 7.66 21.22
CA VAL A 5 -30.39 8.70 20.31
C VAL A 5 -29.18 9.45 20.89
N LYS A 6 -29.22 9.79 22.19
CA LYS A 6 -28.11 10.46 22.88
C LYS A 6 -26.84 9.61 22.92
N THR A 7 -26.97 8.30 23.19
CA THR A 7 -25.82 7.39 23.19
C THR A 7 -25.22 7.22 21.80
N VAL A 8 -26.05 7.12 20.75
CA VAL A 8 -25.56 7.03 19.36
C VAL A 8 -24.84 8.31 18.93
N CYS A 9 -25.38 9.49 19.25
CA CYS A 9 -24.72 10.76 18.96
C CYS A 9 -23.38 10.90 19.70
N ALA A 10 -23.30 10.47 20.96
CA ALA A 10 -22.05 10.52 21.73
C ALA A 10 -20.95 9.62 21.12
N VAL A 11 -21.32 8.41 20.66
CA VAL A 11 -20.39 7.50 19.99
C VAL A 11 -19.91 8.07 18.66
N LEU A 12 -20.80 8.65 17.85
CA LEU A 12 -20.44 9.31 16.59
C LEU A 12 -19.48 10.48 16.81
N PHE A 13 -19.71 11.32 17.82
CA PHE A 13 -18.79 12.42 18.15
C PHE A 13 -17.41 11.92 18.60
N ALA A 14 -17.36 10.84 19.40
CA ALA A 14 -16.10 10.25 19.81
C ALA A 14 -15.29 9.67 18.63
N LEU A 15 -15.97 9.06 17.65
CA LEU A 15 -15.36 8.55 16.41
C LEU A 15 -14.80 9.67 15.52
N GLN A 16 -15.49 10.81 15.42
CA GLN A 16 -15.01 11.95 14.64
C GLN A 16 -13.76 12.60 15.27
N LEU A 17 -13.69 12.63 16.60
CA LEU A 17 -12.55 13.21 17.32
C LEU A 17 -11.29 12.34 17.20
N SER A 18 -11.45 11.00 17.24
CA SER A 18 -10.33 10.07 17.04
C SER A 18 -9.88 9.99 15.57
N ALA A 19 -10.80 10.16 14.62
CA ALA A 19 -10.48 10.17 13.19
C ALA A 19 -9.53 11.31 12.80
N CYS A 20 -9.58 12.46 13.47
CA CYS A 20 -8.67 13.58 13.20
C CYS A 20 -7.19 13.19 13.42
N GLY A 21 -6.89 12.46 14.50
CA GLY A 21 -5.54 11.97 14.77
C GLY A 21 -5.05 10.99 13.72
N VAL A 22 -5.90 10.05 13.30
CA VAL A 22 -5.58 9.07 12.24
C VAL A 22 -5.37 9.77 10.89
N LEU A 23 -6.19 10.78 10.57
CA LEU A 23 -6.06 11.52 9.32
C LEU A 23 -4.79 12.37 9.28
N VAL A 24 -4.42 13.01 10.41
CA VAL A 24 -3.19 13.79 10.50
C VAL A 24 -1.97 12.88 10.42
N VAL A 25 -1.94 11.77 11.16
CA VAL A 25 -0.80 10.83 11.11
C VAL A 25 -0.71 10.15 9.75
N GLY A 26 -1.82 9.65 9.21
CA GLY A 26 -1.87 9.02 7.89
C GLY A 26 -1.54 10.00 6.76
N GLY A 27 -2.08 11.22 6.83
CA GLY A 27 -1.83 12.28 5.86
C GLY A 27 -0.41 12.85 5.93
N MET A 28 0.19 12.92 7.13
CA MET A 28 1.56 13.38 7.31
C MET A 28 2.57 12.34 6.82
N VAL A 29 2.36 11.06 7.09
CA VAL A 29 3.22 9.98 6.55
C VAL A 29 3.11 9.92 5.03
N GLY A 30 1.90 9.98 4.47
CA GLY A 30 1.70 10.03 3.02
C GLY A 30 2.17 11.33 2.36
N GLY A 31 2.14 12.46 3.06
CA GLY A 31 2.61 13.75 2.56
C GLY A 31 4.13 13.93 2.64
N ALA A 32 4.78 13.37 3.66
CA ALA A 32 6.23 13.48 3.85
C ALA A 32 7.02 12.74 2.77
N THR A 33 6.53 11.61 2.27
CA THR A 33 7.15 10.89 1.14
C THR A 33 7.06 11.67 -0.17
N ILE A 34 5.97 12.42 -0.36
CA ILE A 34 5.77 13.31 -1.52
C ILE A 34 6.73 14.49 -1.49
N LEU A 35 7.08 15.01 -0.30
CA LEU A 35 7.99 16.14 -0.14
C LEU A 35 9.47 15.79 -0.31
N ALA A 36 9.85 14.52 -0.10
CA ALA A 36 11.23 14.07 -0.19
C ALA A 36 11.73 13.85 -1.62
N ASP A 37 10.82 13.54 -2.55
CA ASP A 37 11.15 13.36 -3.97
C ASP A 37 10.65 14.56 -4.79
N ARG A 38 11.47 15.03 -5.74
CA ARG A 38 11.03 16.05 -6.70
C ARG A 38 9.99 15.51 -7.70
N ARG A 39 9.87 14.18 -7.79
CA ARG A 39 8.93 13.51 -8.68
C ARG A 39 7.52 13.72 -8.19
N THR A 40 6.63 13.93 -9.15
CA THR A 40 5.23 14.16 -8.85
C THR A 40 4.65 13.00 -8.05
N PRO A 41 3.80 13.26 -7.06
CA PRO A 41 3.14 12.22 -6.27
C PRO A 41 2.35 11.24 -7.13
N ALA A 42 1.85 11.72 -8.28
CA ALA A 42 1.19 10.88 -9.27
C ALA A 42 2.10 9.74 -9.77
N VAL A 43 3.39 10.02 -10.01
CA VAL A 43 4.34 8.98 -10.46
C VAL A 43 4.60 7.96 -9.34
N GLN A 44 4.74 8.43 -8.10
CA GLN A 44 4.92 7.53 -6.95
C GLN A 44 3.69 6.63 -6.72
N ALA A 45 2.48 7.18 -6.89
CA ALA A 45 1.24 6.42 -6.77
C ALA A 45 1.10 5.35 -7.87
N ILE A 46 1.52 5.68 -9.10
CA ILE A 46 1.55 4.72 -10.21
C ILE A 46 2.58 3.61 -9.92
N ASP A 47 3.79 3.97 -9.49
CA ASP A 47 4.84 2.99 -9.16
C ASP A 47 4.39 2.04 -8.03
N LEU A 48 3.80 2.57 -6.95
CA LEU A 48 3.25 1.76 -5.86
C LEU A 48 2.09 0.86 -6.32
N GLY A 49 1.23 1.36 -7.21
CA GLY A 49 0.15 0.56 -7.79
C GLY A 49 0.68 -0.65 -8.55
N VAL A 50 1.71 -0.46 -9.36
CA VAL A 50 2.39 -1.54 -10.11
C VAL A 50 3.05 -2.53 -9.15
N GLU A 51 3.73 -2.07 -8.10
CA GLU A 51 4.33 -2.95 -7.09
C GLU A 51 3.28 -3.83 -6.39
N ILE A 52 2.15 -3.26 -5.98
CA ILE A 52 1.08 -3.99 -5.31
C ILE A 52 0.47 -5.04 -6.26
N GLU A 53 0.18 -4.65 -7.50
CA GLU A 53 -0.41 -5.57 -8.47
C GLU A 53 0.55 -6.71 -8.82
N ALA A 54 1.79 -6.39 -9.18
CA ALA A 54 2.79 -7.38 -9.54
C ALA A 54 3.10 -8.33 -8.39
N ASN A 55 3.24 -7.82 -7.15
CA ASN A 55 3.47 -8.65 -5.98
C ASN A 55 2.28 -9.60 -5.72
N SER A 56 1.05 -9.10 -5.86
CA SER A 56 -0.17 -9.93 -5.73
C SER A 56 -0.22 -11.04 -6.78
N GLN A 57 0.13 -10.75 -8.04
CA GLN A 57 0.14 -11.75 -9.10
C GLN A 57 1.27 -12.78 -8.93
N LEU A 58 2.49 -12.34 -8.64
CA LEU A 58 3.65 -13.21 -8.44
C LEU A 58 3.47 -14.12 -7.22
N SER A 59 2.96 -13.58 -6.10
CA SER A 59 2.64 -14.35 -4.90
C SER A 59 1.58 -15.42 -5.17
N LYS A 60 0.55 -15.11 -5.98
CA LYS A 60 -0.48 -16.10 -6.36
C LYS A 60 0.06 -17.17 -7.31
N LYS A 61 0.94 -16.81 -8.24
CA LYS A 61 1.46 -17.72 -9.28
C LYS A 61 2.54 -18.66 -8.75
N PHE A 62 3.43 -18.15 -7.90
CA PHE A 62 4.61 -18.89 -7.47
C PHE A 62 4.58 -19.31 -5.99
N GLY A 63 3.79 -18.65 -5.14
CA GLY A 63 3.65 -19.00 -3.73
C GLY A 63 5.00 -19.19 -3.04
N ASP A 64 5.19 -20.34 -2.39
CA ASP A 64 6.44 -20.70 -1.70
C ASP A 64 7.57 -21.17 -2.66
N SER A 65 7.33 -21.22 -3.97
CA SER A 65 8.30 -21.73 -4.94
C SER A 65 9.30 -20.67 -5.42
N ALA A 66 8.97 -19.39 -5.23
CA ALA A 66 9.88 -18.28 -5.49
C ALA A 66 9.54 -17.09 -4.59
N HIS A 67 10.57 -16.49 -4.01
CA HIS A 67 10.44 -15.24 -3.27
C HIS A 67 10.97 -14.10 -4.13
N ILE A 68 10.05 -13.35 -4.74
CA ILE A 68 10.37 -12.27 -5.68
C ILE A 68 9.95 -10.95 -5.05
N VAL A 69 10.92 -10.04 -4.90
CA VAL A 69 10.72 -8.66 -4.49
C VAL A 69 10.58 -7.82 -5.76
N VAL A 70 9.47 -7.10 -5.85
CA VAL A 70 9.17 -6.17 -6.94
C VAL A 70 9.51 -4.76 -6.47
N VAL A 71 10.36 -4.07 -7.22
CA VAL A 71 10.65 -2.65 -7.01
C VAL A 71 10.33 -1.89 -8.29
N SER A 72 9.42 -0.92 -8.24
CA SER A 72 9.06 -0.07 -9.37
C SER A 72 9.66 1.33 -9.20
N PHE A 73 10.27 1.81 -10.28
CA PHE A 73 10.80 3.16 -10.32
C PHE A 73 10.60 3.75 -11.70
N ASN A 74 9.84 4.84 -11.79
CA ASN A 74 9.60 5.55 -13.04
C ASN A 74 9.06 4.61 -14.12
N GLN A 75 8.05 3.81 -13.76
CA GLN A 75 7.38 2.85 -14.64
C GLN A 75 8.29 1.72 -15.15
N LYS A 76 9.44 1.50 -14.51
CA LYS A 76 10.32 0.36 -14.76
C LYS A 76 10.32 -0.54 -13.55
N VAL A 77 10.11 -1.82 -13.78
CA VAL A 77 10.08 -2.83 -12.74
C VAL A 77 11.41 -3.56 -12.70
N LEU A 78 12.01 -3.61 -11.51
CA LEU A 78 13.14 -4.47 -11.19
C LEU A 78 12.62 -5.61 -10.32
N LEU A 79 12.79 -6.84 -10.81
CA LEU A 79 12.50 -8.06 -10.07
C LEU A 79 13.81 -8.62 -9.50
N ILE A 80 13.85 -8.84 -8.20
CA ILE A 80 14.98 -9.47 -7.51
C ILE A 80 14.47 -10.56 -6.57
N GLY A 81 15.31 -11.54 -6.26
CA GLY A 81 14.93 -12.58 -5.31
C GLY A 81 15.51 -13.95 -5.66
N GLU A 82 14.83 -14.98 -5.16
CA GLU A 82 15.21 -16.37 -5.31
C GLU A 82 14.07 -17.21 -5.88
N ALA A 83 14.43 -18.20 -6.68
CA ALA A 83 13.50 -19.16 -7.28
C ALA A 83 14.04 -20.58 -7.09
N LYS A 84 13.15 -21.54 -6.86
CA LYS A 84 13.50 -22.94 -6.59
C LYS A 84 14.16 -23.64 -7.78
N ASP A 85 13.82 -23.24 -9.00
CA ASP A 85 14.41 -23.77 -10.23
C ASP A 85 14.49 -22.68 -11.33
N ASP A 86 15.24 -23.00 -12.39
CA ASP A 86 15.48 -22.08 -13.51
C ASP A 86 14.24 -21.90 -14.41
N THR A 87 13.29 -22.85 -14.37
CA THR A 87 12.04 -22.77 -15.13
C THR A 87 11.08 -21.75 -14.54
N ILE A 88 11.01 -21.66 -13.21
CA ILE A 88 10.25 -20.65 -12.46
C ILE A 88 10.87 -19.28 -12.70
N LYS A 89 12.21 -19.17 -12.67
CA LYS A 89 12.93 -17.92 -12.96
C LYS A 89 12.63 -17.37 -14.36
N THR A 90 12.51 -18.25 -15.36
CA THR A 90 12.21 -17.84 -16.74
C THR A 90 10.73 -17.48 -16.94
N GLN A 91 9.84 -18.02 -16.11
CA GLN A 91 8.39 -17.77 -16.17
C GLN A 91 7.92 -16.54 -15.37
N ALA A 92 8.77 -16.04 -14.48
CA ALA A 92 8.56 -14.83 -13.71
C ALA A 92 8.88 -13.60 -14.56
#